data_AF-A0A9D5KUL1-F1
#
_entry.id   AF-A0A9D5KUL1-F1
#
_cell.length_a   1.000
_cell.length_b   1.000
_cell.length_c   1.000
_cell.angle_alpha   90.00
_cell.angle_beta   90.00
_cell.angle_gamma   90.00
#
_symmetry.space_group_name_H-M   'P 1'
#
loop_
_entity.id
_entity.type
_entity.pdbx_description
1 polymer ?
#
loop_
_entity_poly.entity_id
_entity_poly.type
_entity_poly.pdbx_seq_one_letter_code
_entity_poly.pdbx_strand_id
1 'polypeptide(L)'
;MKTLKFLSLIAVAFLFAACSGDKAASVAAKIDAGQKLSQSDYTAIVDYCGDFAKEAQKFQNEIDALPDSAAAVSVDETKLADLKLKFPLLEKFNTALLASTPEEVGEDNVKKVNDLAKYIWFTAPDWATIQTDPNVAGFIEDTPAVGTDSGVIAGGDGEVVAK
;
A
#
# COMPACT_ATOMS: atom_id res chain seq x y z
N MET A 1 13.46 40.05 -25.74
CA MET A 1 12.02 39.84 -25.41
C MET A 1 11.45 39.00 -26.56
N LYS A 2 10.87 37.80 -26.44
CA LYS A 2 10.15 37.12 -25.36
C LYS A 2 10.43 35.61 -25.49
N THR A 3 10.93 35.00 -24.42
CA THR A 3 11.02 33.54 -24.26
C THR A 3 9.68 33.03 -23.75
N LEU A 4 8.91 32.33 -24.58
CA LEU A 4 7.78 31.53 -24.11
C LEU A 4 8.32 30.17 -23.63
N LYS A 5 8.34 29.97 -22.31
CA LYS A 5 8.46 28.67 -21.67
C LYS A 5 7.04 28.17 -21.36
N PHE A 6 6.61 27.10 -22.01
CA PHE A 6 5.47 26.24 -21.73
C PHE A 6 5.72 24.99 -22.57
N LEU A 7 5.48 23.74 -22.21
CA LEU A 7 5.12 23.01 -20.99
C LEU A 7 5.09 21.55 -21.49
N SER A 8 5.29 20.58 -20.59
CA SER A 8 4.79 19.21 -20.74
C SER A 8 5.50 18.27 -21.72
N LEU A 9 6.11 17.22 -21.20
CA LEU A 9 5.45 15.90 -21.13
C LEU A 9 6.49 14.92 -20.57
N ILE A 10 6.52 14.75 -19.24
CA ILE A 10 7.26 13.66 -18.60
C ILE A 10 6.50 12.38 -18.93
N ALA A 11 6.89 11.73 -20.02
CA ALA A 11 6.50 10.38 -20.35
C ALA A 11 7.33 9.42 -19.47
N VAL A 12 6.97 9.30 -18.19
CA VAL A 12 7.38 8.13 -17.41
C VAL A 12 6.45 7.00 -17.83
N ALA A 13 6.94 6.23 -18.79
CA ALA A 13 6.30 5.00 -19.21
C ALA A 13 6.17 4.06 -17.99
N PHE A 14 4.94 3.84 -17.55
CA PHE A 14 4.53 2.76 -16.67
C PHE A 14 4.75 1.40 -17.37
N LEU A 15 6.01 0.99 -17.52
CA LEU A 15 6.40 -0.31 -18.05
C LEU A 15 7.15 -1.11 -16.98
N PHE A 16 6.45 -1.53 -15.93
CA PHE A 16 6.98 -2.51 -14.97
C PHE A 16 6.06 -3.72 -14.75
N ALA A 17 5.15 -4.02 -15.69
CA ALA A 17 4.19 -5.11 -15.53
C ALA A 17 4.71 -6.51 -15.93
N ALA A 18 6.02 -6.75 -16.10
CA ALA A 18 6.49 -8.05 -16.62
C ALA A 18 7.83 -8.62 -16.09
N CYS A 19 8.44 -8.06 -15.04
CA CYS A 19 9.72 -8.56 -14.50
C CYS A 19 9.74 -8.74 -12.97
N SER A 20 8.58 -8.87 -12.31
CA SER A 20 8.51 -8.96 -10.85
C SER A 20 9.22 -10.21 -10.29
N GLY A 21 9.23 -11.33 -11.02
CA GLY A 21 9.87 -12.58 -10.59
C GLY A 21 11.39 -12.49 -10.42
N ASP A 22 12.10 -12.01 -11.45
CA ASP A 22 13.58 -11.89 -11.41
C ASP A 22 14.04 -10.84 -10.39
N LYS A 23 13.30 -9.72 -10.31
CA LYS A 23 13.60 -8.68 -9.33
C LYS A 23 13.34 -9.17 -7.90
N ALA A 24 12.24 -9.85 -7.64
CA ALA A 24 11.93 -10.40 -6.32
C ALA A 24 12.98 -11.41 -5.86
N ALA A 25 13.40 -12.34 -6.73
CA ALA A 25 14.46 -13.30 -6.41
C ALA A 25 15.79 -12.60 -6.10
N SER A 26 16.16 -11.57 -6.87
CA SER A 26 17.36 -10.77 -6.60
C SER A 26 17.31 -10.05 -5.26
N VAL A 27 16.16 -9.46 -4.91
CA VAL A 27 15.97 -8.78 -3.62
C VAL A 27 16.01 -9.78 -2.46
N ALA A 28 15.41 -10.96 -2.60
CA ALA A 28 15.49 -12.01 -1.60
C ALA A 28 16.94 -12.44 -1.33
N ALA A 29 17.76 -12.59 -2.37
CA ALA A 29 19.18 -12.90 -2.22
C ALA A 29 19.96 -11.80 -1.48
N LYS A 30 19.62 -10.52 -1.68
CA LYS A 30 20.22 -9.41 -0.93
C LYS A 30 19.86 -9.46 0.56
N ILE A 31 18.61 -9.79 0.88
CA ILE A 31 18.14 -9.97 2.27
C ILE A 31 18.93 -11.11 2.92
N ASP A 32 19.07 -12.26 2.24
CA ASP A 32 19.82 -13.41 2.76
C ASP A 32 21.30 -13.10 2.98
N ALA A 33 21.88 -12.23 2.14
CA ALA A 33 23.24 -11.76 2.28
C ALA A 33 23.41 -10.61 3.31
N GLY A 34 22.34 -10.17 3.98
CA GLY A 34 22.37 -9.05 4.92
C GLY A 34 22.77 -7.71 4.29
N GLN A 35 22.55 -7.56 2.98
CA GLN A 35 22.92 -6.34 2.26
C GLN A 35 21.92 -5.21 2.51
N LYS A 36 22.41 -3.98 2.51
CA LYS A 36 21.54 -2.80 2.57
C LYS A 36 20.65 -2.75 1.32
N LEU A 37 19.35 -2.66 1.55
CA LEU A 37 18.36 -2.56 0.48
C LEU A 37 18.27 -1.13 -0.05
N SER A 38 18.08 -1.01 -1.36
CA SER A 38 17.77 0.27 -2.02
C SER A 38 16.27 0.54 -2.02
N GLN A 39 15.85 1.78 -2.30
CA GLN A 39 14.43 2.11 -2.47
C GLN A 39 13.75 1.30 -3.59
N SER A 40 14.48 0.96 -4.67
CA SER A 40 13.97 0.06 -5.72
C SER A 40 13.78 -1.38 -5.23
N ASP A 41 14.60 -1.83 -4.28
CA ASP A 41 14.44 -3.14 -3.67
C ASP A 41 13.21 -3.15 -2.74
N TYR A 42 13.01 -2.08 -1.96
CA TYR A 42 11.78 -1.90 -1.18
C TYR A 42 10.53 -1.77 -2.05
N THR A 43 10.64 -1.15 -3.23
CA THR A 43 9.54 -1.09 -4.20
C THR A 43 9.09 -2.50 -4.59
N ALA A 44 10.05 -3.38 -4.89
CA ALA A 44 9.75 -4.77 -5.23
C ALA A 44 9.13 -5.56 -4.06
N ILE A 45 9.59 -5.30 -2.82
CA ILE A 45 9.02 -5.89 -1.60
C ILE A 45 7.57 -5.46 -1.43
N VAL A 46 7.30 -4.15 -1.46
CA VAL A 46 5.97 -3.58 -1.25
C VAL A 46 5.01 -4.02 -2.34
N ASP A 47 5.43 -3.98 -3.61
CA ASP A 47 4.59 -4.40 -4.73
C ASP A 47 4.27 -5.90 -4.63
N TYR A 48 5.23 -6.76 -4.27
CA TYR A 48 5.00 -8.20 -4.12
C TYR A 48 4.02 -8.52 -2.98
N CYS A 49 4.18 -7.90 -1.80
CA CYS A 49 3.26 -8.08 -0.68
C CYS A 49 1.88 -7.49 -0.98
N GLY A 50 1.84 -6.35 -1.69
CA GLY A 50 0.60 -5.71 -2.11
C GLY A 50 -0.18 -6.52 -3.15
N ASP A 51 0.50 -7.14 -4.09
CA ASP A 51 -0.12 -8.01 -5.09
C ASP A 51 -0.74 -9.24 -4.44
N PHE A 52 -0.03 -9.88 -3.49
CA PHE A 52 -0.62 -10.94 -2.67
C PHE A 52 -1.89 -10.47 -1.95
N ALA A 53 -1.82 -9.33 -1.26
CA ALA A 53 -2.94 -8.83 -0.47
C ALA A 53 -4.17 -8.49 -1.33
N LYS A 54 -3.97 -7.90 -2.51
CA LYS A 54 -5.03 -7.61 -3.47
C LYS A 54 -5.68 -8.88 -4.01
N GLU A 55 -4.90 -9.89 -4.38
CA GLU A 55 -5.44 -11.17 -4.85
C GLU A 55 -6.16 -11.93 -3.73
N ALA A 56 -5.60 -11.93 -2.52
CA ALA A 56 -6.21 -12.56 -1.35
C ALA A 56 -7.53 -11.88 -0.95
N GLN A 57 -7.62 -10.55 -1.07
CA GLN A 57 -8.86 -9.81 -0.80
C GLN A 57 -10.00 -10.22 -1.73
N LYS A 58 -9.73 -10.59 -2.99
CA LYS A 58 -10.78 -11.07 -3.91
C LYS A 58 -11.42 -12.34 -3.37
N PHE A 59 -10.62 -13.28 -2.86
CA PHE A 59 -11.13 -14.49 -2.23
C PHE A 59 -11.87 -14.20 -0.93
N GLN A 60 -11.39 -13.27 -0.11
CA GLN A 60 -12.11 -12.86 1.09
C GLN A 60 -13.48 -12.23 0.77
N ASN A 61 -13.55 -11.38 -0.26
CA ASN A 61 -14.81 -10.77 -0.68
C ASN A 61 -15.78 -11.81 -1.25
N GLU A 62 -15.28 -12.85 -1.93
CA GLU A 62 -16.09 -14.00 -2.34
C GLU A 62 -16.65 -14.72 -1.11
N ILE A 63 -15.82 -14.97 -0.08
CA ILE A 63 -16.24 -15.60 1.18
C ILE A 63 -17.32 -14.77 1.88
N ASP A 64 -17.11 -13.45 2.03
CA ASP A 64 -18.04 -12.55 2.72
C ASP A 64 -19.38 -12.41 1.98
N ALA A 65 -19.42 -12.73 0.68
CA ALA A 65 -20.64 -12.72 -0.13
C ALA A 65 -21.42 -14.04 -0.11
N LEU A 66 -20.84 -15.12 0.43
CA LEU A 66 -21.50 -16.43 0.50
C LEU A 66 -22.50 -16.47 1.67
N PRO A 67 -23.64 -17.17 1.51
CA PRO A 67 -24.53 -17.45 2.64
C PRO A 67 -23.83 -18.38 3.63
N ASP A 68 -24.08 -18.18 4.94
CA ASP A 68 -23.56 -18.97 6.08
C ASP A 68 -23.85 -20.48 5.94
N SER A 69 -23.13 -21.16 5.07
CA SER A 69 -23.25 -22.58 4.80
C SER A 69 -21.86 -23.20 4.72
N ALA A 70 -21.64 -24.28 5.47
CA ALA A 70 -20.32 -24.88 5.67
C ALA A 70 -19.65 -25.41 4.39
N ALA A 71 -20.39 -25.60 3.30
CA ALA A 71 -19.86 -26.07 2.00
C ALA A 71 -19.19 -24.96 1.17
N ALA A 72 -19.55 -23.69 1.41
CA ALA A 72 -18.94 -22.53 0.77
C ALA A 72 -17.52 -22.26 1.33
N VAL A 73 -17.34 -22.49 2.64
CA VAL A 73 -16.09 -22.18 3.36
C VAL A 73 -14.90 -23.05 2.93
N SER A 74 -15.11 -24.34 2.63
CA SER A 74 -14.01 -25.29 2.38
C SER A 74 -13.35 -25.20 1.00
N VAL A 75 -14.05 -24.71 -0.02
CA VAL A 75 -13.49 -24.51 -1.38
C VAL A 75 -12.55 -23.30 -1.41
N ASP A 76 -12.82 -22.29 -0.59
CA ASP A 76 -12.12 -21.00 -0.64
C ASP A 76 -10.86 -20.94 0.24
N GLU A 77 -10.79 -21.68 1.35
CA GLU A 77 -9.54 -21.91 2.10
C GLU A 77 -8.45 -22.54 1.21
N THR A 78 -8.85 -23.42 0.30
CA THR A 78 -7.95 -24.05 -0.67
C THR A 78 -7.40 -23.02 -1.66
N LYS A 79 -8.22 -22.09 -2.16
CA LYS A 79 -7.77 -21.03 -3.08
C LYS A 79 -6.73 -20.11 -2.42
N LEU A 80 -6.94 -19.75 -1.15
CA LEU A 80 -5.98 -18.93 -0.42
C LEU A 80 -4.67 -19.69 -0.16
N ALA A 81 -4.74 -20.99 0.15
CA ALA A 81 -3.55 -21.84 0.27
C ALA A 81 -2.77 -21.91 -1.05
N ASP A 82 -3.46 -22.12 -2.17
CA ASP A 82 -2.87 -22.12 -3.51
C ASP A 82 -2.26 -20.77 -3.88
N LEU A 83 -2.89 -19.66 -3.46
CA LEU A 83 -2.32 -18.33 -3.63
C LEU A 83 -1.00 -18.20 -2.87
N LYS A 84 -0.93 -18.63 -1.62
CA LYS A 84 0.33 -18.60 -0.83
C LYS A 84 1.46 -19.37 -1.51
N LEU A 85 1.16 -20.51 -2.16
CA LEU A 85 2.15 -21.27 -2.93
C LEU A 85 2.73 -20.49 -4.13
N LYS A 86 1.96 -19.56 -4.71
CA LYS A 86 2.42 -18.67 -5.79
C LYS A 86 3.26 -17.50 -5.27
N PHE A 87 3.21 -17.22 -3.98
CA PHE A 87 3.94 -16.12 -3.34
C PHE A 87 4.98 -16.63 -2.31
N PRO A 88 5.97 -17.45 -2.72
CA PRO A 88 6.91 -18.10 -1.78
C PRO A 88 7.82 -17.14 -1.01
N LEU A 89 7.97 -15.89 -1.46
CA LEU A 89 8.79 -14.88 -0.79
C LEU A 89 7.99 -14.00 0.18
N LEU A 90 6.68 -14.23 0.33
CA LEU A 90 5.78 -13.36 1.07
C LEU A 90 6.23 -13.15 2.51
N GLU A 91 6.52 -14.23 3.23
CA GLU A 91 6.96 -14.16 4.64
C GLU A 91 8.28 -13.40 4.78
N LYS A 92 9.25 -13.67 3.90
CA LYS A 92 10.55 -12.99 3.89
C LYS A 92 10.38 -11.50 3.65
N PHE A 93 9.55 -11.12 2.69
CA PHE A 93 9.31 -9.72 2.32
C PHE A 93 8.49 -8.98 3.37
N ASN A 94 7.48 -9.61 3.95
CA ASN A 94 6.75 -9.06 5.10
C ASN A 94 7.72 -8.81 6.27
N THR A 95 8.57 -9.78 6.60
CA THR A 95 9.56 -9.63 7.68
C THR A 95 10.52 -8.47 7.43
N ALA A 96 11.04 -8.35 6.21
CA ALA A 96 11.93 -7.26 5.84
C ALA A 96 11.23 -5.89 5.89
N LEU A 97 9.98 -5.81 5.44
CA LEU A 97 9.19 -4.57 5.49
C LEU A 97 8.83 -4.16 6.92
N LEU A 98 8.42 -5.11 7.76
CA LEU A 98 8.12 -4.87 9.18
C LEU A 98 9.34 -4.39 9.97
N ALA A 99 10.54 -4.86 9.63
CA ALA A 99 11.78 -4.49 10.30
C ALA A 99 12.35 -3.14 9.84
N SER A 100 11.79 -2.53 8.80
CA SER A 100 12.31 -1.30 8.17
C SER A 100 11.71 -0.02 8.76
N THR A 101 12.42 1.11 8.59
CA THR A 101 11.90 2.44 8.92
C THR A 101 11.36 3.17 7.67
N PRO A 102 10.48 4.19 7.83
CA PRO A 102 10.01 5.01 6.71
C PRO A 102 11.13 5.62 5.86
N GLU A 103 12.23 6.02 6.49
CA GLU A 103 13.39 6.63 5.82
C GLU A 103 14.14 5.62 4.94
N GLU A 104 14.24 4.36 5.38
CA GLU A 104 14.88 3.29 4.60
C GLU A 104 14.04 2.90 3.38
N VAL A 105 12.73 2.81 3.58
CA VAL A 105 11.74 2.42 2.57
C VAL A 105 11.58 3.51 1.52
N GLY A 106 11.65 4.78 1.92
CA GLY A 106 11.49 5.94 1.07
C GLY A 106 10.04 6.38 0.91
N GLU A 107 9.84 7.69 0.74
CA GLU A 107 8.52 8.35 0.78
C GLU A 107 7.48 7.75 -0.17
N ASP A 108 7.88 7.44 -1.41
CA ASP A 108 6.97 6.85 -2.40
C ASP A 108 6.46 5.46 -1.98
N ASN A 109 7.33 4.66 -1.37
CA ASN A 109 6.96 3.34 -0.88
C ASN A 109 6.14 3.44 0.42
N VAL A 110 6.39 4.44 1.27
CA VAL A 110 5.54 4.74 2.43
C VAL A 110 4.12 5.04 1.99
N LYS A 111 3.93 5.87 0.95
CA LYS A 111 2.61 6.15 0.36
C LYS A 111 1.93 4.87 -0.13
N LYS A 112 2.66 3.99 -0.81
CA LYS A 112 2.14 2.68 -1.24
C LYS A 112 1.73 1.80 -0.07
N VAL A 113 2.57 1.69 0.97
CA VAL A 113 2.27 0.90 2.17
C VAL A 113 1.01 1.40 2.86
N ASN A 114 0.84 2.72 2.99
CA ASN A 114 -0.36 3.31 3.56
C ASN A 114 -1.61 3.02 2.71
N ASP A 115 -1.53 3.07 1.38
CA ASP A 115 -2.64 2.67 0.51
C ASP A 115 -2.99 1.18 0.63
N LEU A 116 -1.97 0.33 0.80
CA LEU A 116 -2.13 -1.12 0.92
C LEU A 116 -2.65 -1.54 2.31
N ALA A 117 -2.49 -0.71 3.34
CA ALA A 117 -2.92 -1.01 4.71
C ALA A 117 -4.44 -1.22 4.86
N LYS A 118 -5.24 -0.85 3.86
CA LYS A 118 -6.69 -1.13 3.82
C LYS A 118 -7.03 -2.60 3.52
N TYR A 119 -6.10 -3.37 2.95
CA TYR A 119 -6.34 -4.78 2.63
C TYR A 119 -6.06 -5.66 3.85
N ILE A 120 -7.02 -6.51 4.23
CA ILE A 120 -6.91 -7.35 5.45
C ILE A 120 -5.72 -8.31 5.40
N TRP A 121 -5.30 -8.71 4.19
CA TRP A 121 -4.19 -9.62 3.96
C TRP A 121 -2.83 -8.92 3.81
N PHE A 122 -2.79 -7.59 3.88
CA PHE A 122 -1.55 -6.84 3.86
C PHE A 122 -1.01 -6.66 5.28
N THR A 123 0.22 -7.12 5.53
CA THR A 123 0.87 -6.99 6.84
C THR A 123 1.55 -5.63 6.93
N ALA A 124 0.79 -4.62 7.34
CA ALA A 124 1.29 -3.25 7.47
C ALA A 124 2.29 -3.13 8.64
N PRO A 125 3.45 -2.45 8.45
CA PRO A 125 4.34 -2.06 9.54
C PRO A 125 3.68 -1.10 10.53
N ASP A 126 4.18 -1.05 11.77
CA ASP A 126 3.63 -0.20 12.84
C ASP A 126 3.66 1.30 12.51
N TRP A 127 4.59 1.72 11.64
CA TRP A 127 4.68 3.11 11.17
C TRP A 127 3.66 3.43 10.07
N ALA A 128 3.00 2.43 9.48
CA ALA A 128 2.03 2.63 8.44
C ALA A 128 0.74 3.24 9.02
N THR A 129 0.17 4.21 8.31
CA THR A 129 -1.13 4.76 8.66
C THR A 129 -2.21 3.85 8.09
N ILE A 130 -2.90 3.12 8.96
CA ILE A 130 -4.03 2.26 8.57
C ILE A 130 -5.24 3.15 8.28
N GLN A 131 -5.59 3.32 7.01
CA GLN A 131 -6.84 3.98 6.63
C GLN A 131 -7.98 2.97 6.73
N THR A 132 -8.79 3.08 7.78
CA THR A 132 -9.98 2.25 8.02
C THR A 132 -11.27 2.88 7.49
N ASP A 133 -11.21 4.09 6.91
CA ASP A 133 -12.38 4.79 6.38
C ASP A 133 -12.48 4.63 4.84
N PRO A 134 -13.50 3.92 4.33
CA PRO A 134 -13.68 3.69 2.89
C PRO A 134 -14.03 4.96 2.09
N ASN A 135 -14.28 6.11 2.74
CA ASN A 135 -14.60 7.37 2.07
C ASN A 135 -13.43 8.35 1.93
N VAL A 136 -12.22 7.98 2.36
CA VAL A 136 -11.04 8.84 2.17
C VAL A 136 -10.38 8.49 0.83
N ALA A 137 -10.82 9.17 -0.22
CA ALA A 137 -10.06 9.27 -1.46
C ALA A 137 -8.67 9.82 -1.13
N GLY A 138 -7.64 9.18 -1.69
CA GLY A 138 -6.24 9.37 -1.31
C GLY A 138 -5.69 10.79 -1.41
N PHE A 139 -4.45 10.91 -0.92
CA PHE A 139 -3.61 12.10 -0.91
C PHE A 139 -4.13 13.26 -0.05
N ILE A 140 -3.65 13.34 1.19
CA ILE A 140 -3.24 14.66 1.69
C ILE A 140 -1.92 14.96 0.98
N GLU A 141 -2.02 15.60 -0.20
CA GLU A 141 -0.92 16.37 -0.77
C GLU A 141 -0.36 17.33 0.29
N ASP A 142 0.96 17.51 0.27
CA ASP A 142 1.74 18.49 1.02
C ASP A 142 0.93 19.64 1.61
N THR A 143 0.76 19.65 2.93
CA THR A 143 0.68 20.94 3.64
C THR A 143 2.08 21.55 3.64
N PRO A 144 2.33 22.68 2.94
CA PRO A 144 3.62 23.32 2.97
C PRO A 144 3.94 23.78 4.39
N ALA A 145 5.20 23.60 4.79
CA ALA A 145 5.69 24.08 6.07
C ALA A 145 5.66 25.62 6.11
N VAL A 146 4.99 26.12 7.17
CA VAL A 146 5.05 27.45 7.80
C VAL A 146 4.68 28.70 6.99
N GLY A 147 3.60 29.34 7.48
CA GLY A 147 3.39 30.78 7.47
C GLY A 147 2.46 31.15 8.63
N THR A 148 3.02 31.63 9.74
CA THR A 148 2.30 32.33 10.80
C THR A 148 1.52 33.51 10.21
N ASP A 149 0.21 33.61 10.47
CA ASP A 149 -0.43 34.88 10.85
C ASP A 149 -1.94 34.74 11.15
N SER A 150 -2.26 34.93 12.43
CA SER A 150 -3.42 35.62 13.00
C SER A 150 -4.87 35.29 12.57
N GLY A 151 -5.65 34.80 13.55
CA GLY A 151 -7.10 34.96 13.66
C GLY A 151 -7.88 33.84 12.94
N VAL A 152 -8.75 33.06 13.56
CA VAL A 152 -9.75 33.38 14.58
C VAL A 152 -10.21 32.07 15.24
N ILE A 153 -10.51 32.12 16.54
CA ILE A 153 -11.32 31.14 17.27
C ILE A 153 -12.74 31.72 17.39
N ALA A 154 -13.77 30.91 17.11
CA ALA A 154 -15.17 30.95 17.56
C ALA A 154 -16.12 30.54 16.42
N GLY A 155 -17.17 29.75 16.60
CA GLY A 155 -17.79 29.23 17.81
C GLY A 155 -18.85 28.18 17.41
N GLY A 156 -19.24 27.33 18.36
CA GLY A 156 -20.39 26.45 18.16
C GLY A 156 -21.68 27.26 18.09
N ASP A 157 -22.62 26.80 17.27
CA ASP A 157 -24.03 26.71 17.66
C ASP A 157 -24.87 25.92 16.64
N GLY A 158 -25.68 24.99 17.16
CA GLY A 158 -27.02 24.64 16.70
C GLY A 158 -27.23 24.00 15.32
N GLU A 159 -27.53 22.69 15.31
CA GLU A 159 -28.48 22.14 14.33
C GLU A 159 -29.81 21.80 15.03
N VAL A 160 -30.87 22.41 14.48
CA VAL A 160 -32.26 22.34 14.90
C VAL A 160 -32.86 21.02 14.44
N VAL A 161 -33.40 20.22 15.36
CA VAL A 161 -34.31 19.11 15.02
C VAL A 161 -35.70 19.67 14.69
N ALA A 162 -36.14 19.46 13.45
CA ALA A 162 -37.52 19.67 13.03
C ALA A 162 -37.99 18.50 12.14
N LYS A 163 -38.61 17.48 12.75
CA LYS A 163 -40.02 17.13 12.57
C LYS A 163 -40.46 16.05 13.56
#